data_AF-A0A093GDS4-F1
#
_entry.id   AF-A0A093GDS4-F1
#
_cell.length_a   1.000
_cell.length_b   1.000
_cell.length_c   1.000
_cell.angle_alpha   90.00
_cell.angle_beta   90.00
_cell.angle_gamma   90.00
#
_symmetry.space_group_name_H-M   'P 1'
#
loop_
_entity.id
_entity.type
_entity.pdbx_description
1 polymer ?
#
loop_
_entity_poly.entity_id
_entity_poly.type
_entity_poly.pdbx_seq_one_letter_code
_entity_poly.pdbx_strand_id
1 'polypeptide(L)'
;MAVTLEQARRVGYTCLKALLRFAFMVANNLVAIPSYVLYLIMLQPLRVLDSKSFWYIEGVLFKWLLAMVSSWGWWAGYTVVEWGDDVKAVSEDEAMVLVNHQATGDVCTLMMCLQDKGTVVRQMMWLMDHIFKYTNFGIVSLIHGDFFIRQAVFSPCREKKKQQLVLLKEHLEKYYRSRDRKWIVLFPEGGFLRKRRETSQEFAKKNNLPFLQHVTLPRTGATQVIMRTLVAPQENGTPAGRDTVMQENKPKGLQWVIDTTIAYPKGEPIDIQTWILGYRPPTVTHVHYRIFPVKDVPAEPEALTHWLYQRFIEKEDLLTHFYETGAFPPLQGQAKAISREMTLSNLWLVAIQSLAFLSGGMWYCILRYFYHCLF
;
A
#
# COMPACT_ATOMS: atom_id res chain seq x y z
N MET A 1 2.83 1.54 -44.07
CA MET A 1 3.26 0.14 -43.83
C MET A 1 2.03 -0.73 -43.78
N ALA A 2 1.92 -1.73 -44.67
CA ALA A 2 0.82 -2.69 -44.62
C ALA A 2 0.98 -3.57 -43.37
N VAL A 3 -0.05 -3.63 -42.52
CA VAL A 3 -0.09 -4.52 -41.36
C VAL A 3 -0.15 -5.95 -41.89
N THR A 4 0.82 -6.79 -41.53
CA THR A 4 0.81 -8.20 -41.95
C THR A 4 -0.37 -8.93 -41.30
N LEU A 5 -0.94 -9.95 -41.96
CA LEU A 5 -2.05 -10.75 -41.42
C LEU A 5 -1.72 -11.31 -40.01
N GLU A 6 -0.46 -11.68 -39.79
CA GLU A 6 0.03 -12.14 -38.50
C GLU A 6 0.03 -11.04 -37.42
N GLN A 7 0.46 -9.83 -37.78
CA GLN A 7 0.40 -8.68 -36.89
C GLN A 7 -1.05 -8.31 -36.55
N ALA A 8 -1.96 -8.37 -37.53
CA ALA A 8 -3.38 -8.16 -37.31
C ALA A 8 -3.99 -9.22 -36.37
N ARG A 9 -3.63 -10.50 -36.55
CA ARG A 9 -4.06 -11.60 -35.68
C ARG A 9 -3.55 -11.43 -34.24
N ARG A 10 -2.28 -11.06 -34.08
CA ARG A 10 -1.68 -10.80 -32.75
C ARG A 10 -2.37 -9.65 -32.05
N VAL A 11 -2.62 -8.54 -32.75
CA VAL A 11 -3.36 -7.39 -32.20
C VAL A 11 -4.77 -7.79 -31.81
N GLY A 12 -5.50 -8.50 -32.68
CA GLY A 12 -6.85 -8.98 -32.40
C GLY A 12 -6.93 -9.87 -31.15
N TYR A 13 -5.97 -10.79 -31.00
CA TYR A 13 -5.87 -11.64 -29.81
C TYR A 13 -5.60 -10.84 -28.54
N THR A 14 -4.67 -9.89 -28.57
CA THR A 14 -4.37 -9.01 -27.42
C THR A 14 -5.58 -8.17 -27.04
N CYS A 15 -6.31 -7.60 -28.02
CA CYS A 15 -7.53 -6.85 -27.78
C CYS A 15 -8.62 -7.72 -27.14
N LEU A 16 -8.87 -8.92 -27.66
CA LEU A 16 -9.85 -9.84 -27.08
C LEU A 16 -9.48 -10.23 -25.64
N LYS A 17 -8.21 -10.57 -25.40
CA LYS A 17 -7.71 -10.89 -24.05
C LYS A 17 -7.91 -9.71 -23.10
N ALA A 18 -7.58 -8.49 -23.52
CA ALA A 18 -7.77 -7.29 -22.73
C ALA A 18 -9.25 -7.02 -22.39
N LEU A 19 -10.15 -7.20 -23.36
CA LEU A 19 -11.60 -7.05 -23.17
C LEU A 19 -12.15 -8.09 -22.19
N LEU A 20 -11.77 -9.37 -22.32
CA LEU A 20 -12.20 -10.42 -21.40
C LEU A 20 -11.72 -10.16 -19.97
N ARG A 21 -10.47 -9.71 -19.82
CA ARG A 21 -9.91 -9.36 -18.51
C ARG A 21 -10.59 -8.13 -17.90
N PHE A 22 -10.89 -7.12 -18.71
CA PHE A 22 -11.64 -5.95 -18.27
C PHE A 22 -13.05 -6.34 -17.83
N ALA A 23 -13.76 -7.15 -18.63
CA ALA A 23 -15.10 -7.65 -18.30
C ALA A 23 -15.08 -8.47 -16.99
N PHE A 24 -14.09 -9.34 -16.81
CA PHE A 24 -13.89 -10.08 -15.58
C PHE A 24 -13.67 -9.14 -14.38
N MET A 25 -12.79 -8.14 -14.51
CA MET A 25 -12.54 -7.15 -13.46
C MET A 25 -13.83 -6.38 -13.10
N VAL A 26 -14.62 -5.96 -14.09
CA VAL A 26 -15.90 -5.26 -13.86
C VAL A 26 -16.87 -6.18 -13.13
N ALA A 27 -17.11 -7.40 -13.62
CA ALA A 27 -17.98 -8.38 -12.99
C ALA A 27 -17.54 -8.68 -11.55
N ASN A 28 -16.23 -8.83 -11.33
CA ASN A 28 -15.65 -9.08 -10.02
C ASN A 28 -15.90 -7.93 -9.04
N ASN A 29 -15.71 -6.67 -9.45
CA ASN A 29 -16.02 -5.51 -8.62
C ASN A 29 -17.53 -5.38 -8.32
N LEU A 30 -18.39 -5.67 -9.32
CA LEU A 30 -19.85 -5.61 -9.18
C LEU A 30 -20.40 -6.60 -8.16
N VAL A 31 -19.75 -7.75 -7.97
CA VAL A 31 -20.17 -8.73 -6.95
C VAL A 31 -19.45 -8.53 -5.62
N ALA A 32 -18.14 -8.25 -5.64
CA ALA A 32 -17.31 -8.28 -4.44
C ALA A 32 -17.51 -7.05 -3.56
N ILE A 33 -17.55 -5.85 -4.13
CA ILE A 33 -17.64 -4.60 -3.35
C ILE A 33 -19.03 -4.45 -2.72
N PRO A 34 -20.15 -4.62 -3.45
CA PRO A 34 -21.47 -4.60 -2.81
C PRO A 34 -21.61 -5.68 -1.74
N SER A 35 -21.10 -6.89 -1.99
CA SER A 35 -21.08 -7.97 -0.98
C SER A 35 -20.35 -7.54 0.29
N TYR A 36 -19.15 -6.98 0.15
CA TYR A 36 -18.36 -6.46 1.28
C TYR A 36 -19.15 -5.42 2.09
N VAL A 37 -19.76 -4.44 1.41
CA VAL A 37 -20.57 -3.41 2.07
C VAL A 37 -21.77 -4.02 2.78
N LEU A 38 -22.50 -4.94 2.14
CA LEU A 38 -23.69 -5.58 2.69
C LEU A 38 -23.37 -6.45 3.91
N TYR A 39 -22.26 -7.21 3.88
CA TYR A 39 -21.79 -7.93 5.07
C TYR A 39 -21.53 -6.98 6.24
N LEU A 40 -20.87 -5.85 6.00
CA LEU A 40 -20.57 -4.90 7.07
C LEU A 40 -21.81 -4.16 7.58
N ILE A 41 -22.82 -3.93 6.73
CA ILE A 41 -24.13 -3.43 7.16
C ILE A 41 -24.83 -4.47 8.04
N MET A 42 -24.85 -5.73 7.61
CA MET A 42 -25.46 -6.83 8.37
C MET A 42 -24.76 -7.04 9.72
N LEU A 43 -23.45 -6.84 9.79
CA LEU A 43 -22.64 -7.03 10.99
C LEU A 43 -22.59 -5.81 11.92
N GLN A 44 -23.37 -4.73 11.68
CA GLN A 44 -23.39 -3.58 12.58
C GLN A 44 -23.78 -3.92 14.04
N PRO A 45 -24.72 -4.85 14.34
CA PRO A 45 -24.97 -5.26 15.71
C PRO A 45 -23.73 -5.86 16.39
N LEU A 46 -22.95 -6.67 15.67
CA LEU A 46 -21.68 -7.22 16.17
C LEU A 46 -20.69 -6.11 16.50
N ARG A 47 -20.65 -5.04 15.71
CA ARG A 47 -19.76 -3.89 15.99
C ARG A 47 -20.06 -3.24 17.36
N VAL A 48 -21.33 -3.17 17.76
CA VAL A 48 -21.76 -2.58 19.03
C VAL A 48 -21.45 -3.52 20.20
N LEU A 49 -21.67 -4.83 20.02
CA LEU A 49 -21.48 -5.84 21.06
C LEU A 49 -20.01 -6.24 21.24
N ASP A 50 -19.27 -6.44 20.15
CA ASP A 50 -17.85 -6.78 20.12
C ASP A 50 -17.16 -6.15 18.90
N SER A 51 -16.72 -4.91 19.10
CA SER A 51 -16.00 -4.15 18.07
C SER A 51 -14.70 -4.84 17.59
N LYS A 52 -14.02 -5.62 18.44
CA LYS A 52 -12.76 -6.27 18.06
C LYS A 52 -13.01 -7.36 17.03
N SER A 53 -13.99 -8.22 17.26
CA SER A 53 -14.40 -9.25 16.30
C SER A 53 -14.92 -8.65 15.00
N PHE A 54 -15.66 -7.54 15.06
CA PHE A 54 -16.11 -6.84 13.85
C PHE A 54 -14.93 -6.38 12.98
N TRP A 55 -13.93 -5.70 13.55
CA TRP A 55 -12.77 -5.22 12.79
C TRP A 55 -11.84 -6.35 12.33
N TYR A 56 -11.78 -7.46 13.08
CA TYR A 56 -11.13 -8.67 12.63
C TYR A 56 -11.78 -9.22 11.35
N ILE A 57 -13.11 -9.38 11.34
CA ILE A 57 -13.86 -9.88 10.18
C ILE A 57 -13.71 -8.91 9.01
N GLU A 58 -13.91 -7.61 9.24
CA GLU A 58 -13.76 -6.58 8.22
C GLU A 58 -12.39 -6.66 7.55
N GLY A 59 -11.32 -6.74 8.33
CA GLY A 59 -9.98 -6.81 7.78
C GLY A 59 -9.72 -8.12 7.01
N VAL A 60 -10.33 -9.25 7.40
CA VAL A 60 -10.25 -10.50 6.62
C VAL A 60 -10.91 -10.31 5.25
N LEU A 61 -12.10 -9.71 5.22
CA LEU A 61 -12.80 -9.39 3.97
C LEU A 61 -12.00 -8.40 3.11
N PHE A 62 -11.38 -7.39 3.74
CA PHE A 62 -10.49 -6.45 3.08
C PHE A 62 -9.29 -7.16 2.44
N LYS A 63 -8.63 -8.08 3.16
CA LYS A 63 -7.54 -8.90 2.62
C LYS A 63 -7.97 -9.69 1.37
N TRP A 64 -9.17 -10.26 1.40
CA TRP A 64 -9.72 -11.00 0.25
C TRP A 64 -10.01 -10.09 -0.94
N LEU A 65 -10.59 -8.91 -0.72
CA LEU A 65 -10.77 -7.92 -1.79
C LEU A 65 -9.44 -7.54 -2.43
N LEU A 66 -8.41 -7.31 -1.63
CA LEU A 66 -7.10 -6.93 -2.19
C LEU A 66 -6.45 -8.10 -2.92
N ALA A 67 -6.70 -9.34 -2.47
CA ALA A 67 -6.23 -10.53 -3.18
C ALA A 67 -6.89 -10.68 -4.56
N MET A 68 -8.14 -10.24 -4.72
CA MET A 68 -8.78 -10.15 -6.04
C MET A 68 -8.06 -9.12 -6.92
N VAL A 69 -7.70 -7.95 -6.39
CA VAL A 69 -6.89 -6.95 -7.14
C VAL A 69 -5.52 -7.52 -7.53
N SER A 70 -4.87 -8.24 -6.61
CA SER A 70 -3.61 -8.95 -6.85
C SER A 70 -3.74 -9.98 -7.97
N SER A 71 -4.87 -10.71 -8.02
CA SER A 71 -5.12 -11.76 -9.02
C SER A 71 -5.15 -11.22 -10.45
N TRP A 72 -5.56 -9.95 -10.65
CA TRP A 72 -5.57 -9.33 -11.97
C TRP A 72 -4.15 -9.30 -12.54
N GLY A 73 -3.17 -8.75 -11.82
CA GLY A 73 -1.78 -8.73 -12.27
C GLY A 73 -1.15 -10.12 -12.34
N TRP A 74 -1.44 -10.96 -11.35
CA TRP A 74 -0.90 -12.32 -11.26
C TRP A 74 -1.23 -13.15 -12.51
N TRP A 75 -2.48 -13.16 -12.93
CA TRP A 75 -2.90 -13.88 -14.15
C TRP A 75 -2.50 -13.18 -15.46
N ALA A 76 -2.01 -11.95 -15.41
CA ALA A 76 -1.34 -11.32 -16.55
C ALA A 76 0.15 -11.71 -16.66
N GLY A 77 0.71 -12.40 -15.65
CA GLY A 77 2.14 -12.67 -15.58
C GLY A 77 2.96 -11.47 -15.09
N TYR A 78 2.33 -10.55 -14.36
CA TYR A 78 3.04 -9.51 -13.63
C TYR A 78 3.34 -10.03 -12.23
N THR A 79 4.60 -10.40 -12.00
CA THR A 79 5.05 -11.02 -10.74
C THR A 79 5.98 -10.08 -9.98
N VAL A 80 6.33 -10.46 -8.75
CA VAL A 80 7.19 -9.64 -7.88
C VAL A 80 8.35 -10.46 -7.36
N VAL A 81 9.54 -9.86 -7.36
CA VAL A 81 10.71 -10.38 -6.66
C VAL A 81 11.08 -9.43 -5.53
N GLU A 82 11.22 -9.98 -4.33
CA GLU A 82 11.59 -9.27 -3.11
C GLU A 82 13.10 -9.33 -2.87
N TRP A 83 13.68 -8.25 -2.34
CA TRP A 83 15.10 -8.09 -2.07
C TRP A 83 15.31 -7.43 -0.70
N GLY A 84 16.52 -7.57 -0.14
CA GLY A 84 16.88 -6.94 1.13
C GLY A 84 16.33 -7.70 2.34
N ASP A 85 15.85 -6.97 3.33
CA ASP A 85 15.38 -7.56 4.60
C ASP A 85 14.05 -8.32 4.44
N ASP A 86 13.83 -9.36 5.26
CA ASP A 86 12.56 -10.08 5.27
C ASP A 86 11.53 -9.42 6.19
N VAL A 87 10.60 -8.69 5.58
CA VAL A 87 9.51 -8.01 6.29
C VAL A 87 8.56 -8.95 7.03
N LYS A 88 8.58 -10.26 6.75
CA LYS A 88 7.82 -11.25 7.51
C LYS A 88 8.23 -11.28 8.98
N ALA A 89 9.48 -10.95 9.30
CA ALA A 89 9.96 -10.92 10.69
C ALA A 89 9.27 -9.85 11.56
N VAL A 90 8.71 -8.81 10.93
CA VAL A 90 8.07 -7.66 11.62
C VAL A 90 6.59 -7.52 11.22
N SER A 91 6.00 -8.53 10.59
CA SER A 91 4.64 -8.48 10.04
C SER A 91 3.56 -8.30 11.11
N GLU A 92 3.85 -8.73 12.34
CA GLU A 92 2.92 -8.67 13.47
C GLU A 92 3.15 -7.46 14.39
N ASP A 93 4.14 -6.63 14.11
CA ASP A 93 4.44 -5.40 14.85
C ASP A 93 3.89 -4.16 14.14
N GLU A 94 3.76 -3.05 14.88
CA GLU A 94 3.39 -1.75 14.30
C GLU A 94 4.56 -1.17 13.49
N ALA A 95 4.29 -0.82 12.22
CA ALA A 95 5.31 -0.33 11.30
C ALA A 95 4.82 0.81 10.39
N MET A 96 5.71 1.74 10.07
CA MET A 96 5.49 2.77 9.05
C MET A 96 6.24 2.37 7.78
N VAL A 97 5.53 2.29 6.65
CA VAL A 97 6.09 1.85 5.36
C VAL A 97 6.28 3.05 4.45
N LEU A 98 7.54 3.36 4.13
CA LEU A 98 7.93 4.47 3.25
C LEU A 98 8.24 3.92 1.85
N VAL A 99 7.46 4.34 0.85
CA VAL A 99 7.59 3.81 -0.52
C VAL A 99 7.90 4.93 -1.51
N ASN A 100 8.81 4.70 -2.46
CA ASN A 100 8.92 5.55 -3.64
C ASN A 100 7.67 5.39 -4.53
N HIS A 101 7.39 6.37 -5.39
CA HIS A 101 6.15 6.41 -6.16
C HIS A 101 6.39 6.68 -7.64
N GLN A 102 6.34 5.64 -8.46
CA GLN A 102 6.55 5.72 -9.89
C GLN A 102 5.24 5.73 -10.70
N ALA A 103 4.26 4.89 -10.33
CA ALA A 103 2.99 4.78 -11.04
C ALA A 103 1.84 4.25 -10.17
N THR A 104 0.63 4.16 -10.76
CA THR A 104 -0.54 3.59 -10.08
C THR A 104 -0.40 2.10 -9.79
N GLY A 105 0.44 1.37 -10.52
CA GLY A 105 0.73 -0.05 -10.27
C GLY A 105 1.52 -0.31 -8.98
N ASP A 106 2.14 0.71 -8.37
CA ASP A 106 2.89 0.57 -7.11
C ASP A 106 1.97 0.04 -5.99
N VAL A 107 0.75 0.58 -5.92
CA VAL A 107 -0.27 0.17 -4.96
C VAL A 107 -0.66 -1.30 -5.21
N CYS A 108 -0.87 -1.69 -6.47
CA CYS A 108 -1.22 -3.06 -6.82
C CYS A 108 -0.09 -4.05 -6.50
N THR A 109 1.16 -3.62 -6.71
CA THR A 109 2.37 -4.38 -6.36
C THR A 109 2.44 -4.64 -4.87
N LEU A 110 2.24 -3.62 -4.04
CA LEU A 110 2.20 -3.75 -2.57
C LEU A 110 1.05 -4.63 -2.09
N MET A 111 -0.15 -4.45 -2.68
CA MET A 111 -1.30 -5.32 -2.40
C MET A 111 -1.00 -6.78 -2.72
N MET A 112 -0.15 -7.07 -3.71
CA MET A 112 0.27 -8.41 -4.09
C MET A 112 1.33 -8.97 -3.14
N CYS A 113 2.44 -8.26 -2.93
CA CYS A 113 3.61 -8.82 -2.23
C CYS A 113 3.44 -8.94 -0.71
N LEU A 114 2.44 -8.26 -0.14
CA LEU A 114 2.12 -8.35 1.28
C LEU A 114 1.11 -9.47 1.61
N GLN A 115 0.52 -10.15 0.63
CA GLN A 115 -0.55 -11.14 0.87
C GLN A 115 -0.14 -12.32 1.76
N ASP A 116 1.10 -12.77 1.64
CA ASP A 116 1.69 -13.88 2.38
C ASP A 116 2.36 -13.45 3.70
N LYS A 117 2.34 -12.15 4.03
CA LYS A 117 2.99 -11.57 5.21
C LYS A 117 2.03 -11.49 6.41
N GLY A 118 1.54 -12.64 6.86
CA GLY A 118 0.71 -12.75 8.06
C GLY A 118 -0.56 -11.87 8.00
N THR A 119 -0.74 -11.02 9.00
CA THR A 119 -1.90 -10.13 9.14
C THR A 119 -1.71 -8.76 8.49
N VAL A 120 -0.58 -8.49 7.82
CA VAL A 120 -0.25 -7.16 7.29
C VAL A 120 -1.36 -6.55 6.44
N VAL A 121 -1.84 -7.26 5.40
CA VAL A 121 -2.90 -6.73 4.52
C VAL A 121 -4.20 -6.48 5.28
N ARG A 122 -4.49 -7.26 6.33
CA ARG A 122 -5.68 -7.10 7.17
C ARG A 122 -5.61 -5.83 8.03
N GLN A 123 -4.41 -5.46 8.46
CA GLN A 123 -4.17 -4.43 9.48
C GLN A 123 -3.40 -3.22 8.92
N MET A 124 -3.22 -3.11 7.61
CA MET A 124 -2.57 -1.96 7.01
C MET A 124 -3.55 -0.80 6.81
N MET A 125 -3.06 0.43 6.90
CA MET A 125 -3.78 1.65 6.62
C MET A 125 -3.07 2.39 5.49
N TRP A 126 -3.82 2.82 4.50
CA TRP A 126 -3.29 3.63 3.40
C TRP A 126 -3.37 5.13 3.69
N LEU A 127 -2.29 5.85 3.38
CA LEU A 127 -2.33 7.29 3.14
C LEU A 127 -2.41 7.56 1.64
N MET A 128 -3.53 8.09 1.18
CA MET A 128 -3.83 8.21 -0.26
C MET A 128 -4.31 9.59 -0.64
N ASP A 129 -4.19 9.95 -1.91
CA ASP A 129 -4.79 11.19 -2.41
C ASP A 129 -6.32 11.17 -2.31
N HIS A 130 -6.91 12.30 -1.92
CA HIS A 130 -8.35 12.47 -1.78
C HIS A 130 -9.17 12.10 -3.03
N ILE A 131 -8.60 12.17 -4.23
CA ILE A 131 -9.29 11.75 -5.46
C ILE A 131 -9.71 10.27 -5.42
N PHE A 132 -8.94 9.42 -4.74
CA PHE A 132 -9.24 7.99 -4.65
C PHE A 132 -10.54 7.69 -3.91
N LYS A 133 -11.02 8.62 -3.08
CA LYS A 133 -12.28 8.50 -2.33
C LYS A 133 -13.49 8.23 -3.25
N TYR A 134 -13.44 8.71 -4.50
CA TYR A 134 -14.52 8.60 -5.47
C TYR A 134 -14.43 7.33 -6.34
N THR A 135 -13.51 6.42 -6.03
CA THR A 135 -13.35 5.16 -6.76
C THR A 135 -14.01 4.01 -5.99
N ASN A 136 -14.21 2.89 -6.67
CA ASN A 136 -14.61 1.62 -6.07
C ASN A 136 -13.73 1.24 -4.86
N PHE A 137 -12.41 1.36 -5.03
CA PHE A 137 -11.46 1.14 -3.94
C PHE A 137 -11.62 2.18 -2.83
N GLY A 138 -11.94 3.43 -3.17
CA GLY A 138 -12.22 4.50 -2.21
C GLY A 138 -13.33 4.18 -1.21
N ILE A 139 -14.40 3.52 -1.65
CA ILE A 139 -15.49 3.08 -0.76
C ILE A 139 -14.97 2.06 0.25
N VAL A 140 -14.23 1.05 -0.23
CA VAL A 140 -13.61 0.02 0.61
C VAL A 140 -12.65 0.67 1.61
N SER A 141 -11.78 1.57 1.14
CA SER A 141 -10.81 2.31 1.95
C SER A 141 -11.46 3.20 3.02
N LEU A 142 -12.55 3.90 2.70
CA LEU A 142 -13.31 4.68 3.69
C LEU A 142 -13.84 3.80 4.82
N ILE A 143 -14.38 2.63 4.46
CA ILE A 143 -14.92 1.68 5.43
C ILE A 143 -13.78 1.07 6.26
N HIS A 144 -12.66 0.73 5.63
CA HIS A 144 -11.47 0.20 6.28
C HIS A 144 -10.85 1.21 7.27
N GLY A 145 -11.00 2.50 6.98
CA GLY A 145 -10.47 3.57 7.82
C GLY A 145 -9.13 4.09 7.34
N ASP A 146 -8.88 4.00 6.03
CA ASP A 146 -7.75 4.65 5.37
C ASP A 146 -7.87 6.18 5.44
N PHE A 147 -6.74 6.88 5.32
CA PHE A 147 -6.68 8.33 5.38
C PHE A 147 -6.49 8.94 3.99
N PHE A 148 -7.34 9.91 3.67
CA PHE A 148 -7.31 10.63 2.39
C PHE A 148 -6.72 12.02 2.56
N ILE A 149 -5.51 12.24 2.04
CA ILE A 149 -4.82 13.53 2.04
C ILE A 149 -5.19 14.35 0.80
N ARG A 150 -5.54 15.62 0.98
CA ARG A 150 -5.67 16.56 -0.14
C ARG A 150 -4.30 17.08 -0.55
N GLN A 151 -3.84 16.76 -1.76
CA GLN A 151 -2.61 17.35 -2.28
C GLN A 151 -2.76 18.86 -2.50
N ALA A 152 -1.72 19.59 -2.09
CA ALA A 152 -1.68 21.06 -2.10
C ALA A 152 -1.66 21.72 -3.48
N VAL A 153 -1.81 20.97 -4.59
CA VAL A 153 -1.80 21.52 -5.95
C VAL A 153 -2.99 22.50 -6.16
N PHE A 154 -4.11 22.28 -5.46
CA PHE A 154 -5.28 23.17 -5.48
C PHE A 154 -5.42 24.08 -4.24
N SER A 155 -4.39 24.21 -3.40
CA SER A 155 -4.46 25.07 -2.21
C SER A 155 -3.09 25.64 -1.81
N PRO A 156 -2.77 26.87 -2.24
CA PRO A 156 -1.51 27.54 -1.91
C PRO A 156 -1.40 27.98 -0.43
N CYS A 157 -2.45 27.81 0.38
CA CYS A 157 -2.50 28.34 1.74
C CYS A 157 -1.80 27.41 2.75
N ARG A 158 -0.76 27.91 3.44
CA ARG A 158 -0.01 27.18 4.51
C ARG A 158 -0.92 26.65 5.62
N GLU A 159 -1.98 27.37 5.96
CA GLU A 159 -2.91 26.99 7.03
C GLU A 159 -3.71 25.73 6.71
N LYS A 160 -4.16 25.55 5.46
CA LYS A 160 -4.85 24.32 5.04
C LYS A 160 -3.93 23.10 5.06
N LYS A 161 -2.62 23.27 4.80
CA LYS A 161 -1.63 22.18 4.92
C LYS A 161 -1.48 21.74 6.39
N LYS A 162 -1.37 22.70 7.32
CA LYS A 162 -1.34 22.40 8.76
C LYS A 162 -2.62 21.70 9.21
N GLN A 163 -3.77 22.14 8.72
CA GLN A 163 -5.06 21.52 9.03
C GLN A 163 -5.13 20.05 8.59
N GLN A 164 -4.57 19.68 7.42
CA GLN A 164 -4.50 18.28 7.00
C GLN A 164 -3.64 17.41 7.93
N LEU A 165 -2.56 17.97 8.48
CA LEU A 165 -1.70 17.26 9.44
C LEU A 165 -2.39 17.08 10.81
N VAL A 166 -3.19 18.06 11.23
CA VAL A 166 -4.04 17.94 12.43
C VAL A 166 -5.09 16.84 12.22
N LEU A 167 -5.77 16.84 11.06
CA LEU A 167 -6.74 15.80 10.72
C LEU A 167 -6.10 14.41 10.65
N LEU A 168 -4.86 14.30 10.17
CA LEU A 168 -4.12 13.04 10.19
C LEU A 168 -3.91 12.56 11.63
N LYS A 169 -3.44 13.44 12.53
CA LYS A 169 -3.26 13.10 13.95
C LYS A 169 -4.57 12.58 14.56
N GLU A 170 -5.66 13.33 14.41
CA GLU A 170 -6.98 12.96 14.94
C GLU A 170 -7.47 11.63 14.35
N HIS A 171 -7.22 11.38 13.06
CA HIS A 171 -7.59 10.14 12.40
C HIS A 171 -6.79 8.94 12.93
N LEU A 172 -5.49 9.11 13.18
CA LEU A 172 -4.65 8.07 13.78
C LEU A 172 -5.14 7.72 15.19
N GLU A 173 -5.40 8.73 16.03
CA GLU A 173 -5.94 8.52 17.39
C GLU A 173 -7.30 7.82 17.35
N LYS A 174 -8.17 8.20 16.41
CA LYS A 174 -9.53 7.69 16.31
C LYS A 174 -9.63 6.30 15.68
N TYR A 175 -8.86 6.00 14.63
CA TYR A 175 -9.08 4.81 13.79
C TYR A 175 -7.90 3.84 13.74
N TYR A 176 -6.66 4.29 13.89
CA TYR A 176 -5.51 3.39 13.78
C TYR A 176 -5.51 2.37 14.92
N ARG A 177 -5.54 2.85 16.18
CA ARG A 177 -5.55 1.96 17.35
C ARG A 177 -6.90 1.27 17.57
N SER A 178 -8.01 1.99 17.37
CA SER A 178 -9.36 1.44 17.65
C SER A 178 -9.79 0.33 16.68
N ARG A 179 -9.14 0.24 15.52
CA ARG A 179 -9.39 -0.80 14.50
C ARG A 179 -8.23 -1.78 14.35
N ASP A 180 -7.34 -1.82 15.34
CA ASP A 180 -6.21 -2.75 15.38
C ASP A 180 -5.35 -2.70 14.10
N ARG A 181 -5.09 -1.48 13.62
CA ARG A 181 -4.18 -1.24 12.48
C ARG A 181 -2.75 -1.24 12.98
N LYS A 182 -1.88 -1.91 12.24
CA LYS A 182 -0.45 -2.08 12.56
C LYS A 182 0.44 -1.41 11.54
N TRP A 183 0.13 -1.52 10.26
CA TRP A 183 1.01 -0.97 9.21
C TRP A 183 0.41 0.31 8.64
N ILE A 184 1.22 1.34 8.43
CA ILE A 184 0.77 2.57 7.76
C ILE A 184 1.63 2.83 6.53
N VAL A 185 1.01 2.76 5.36
CA VAL A 185 1.70 2.87 4.07
C VAL A 185 1.54 4.28 3.53
N LEU A 186 2.66 4.93 3.22
CA LEU A 186 2.69 6.25 2.62
C LEU A 186 3.72 6.34 1.50
N PHE A 187 3.46 7.27 0.58
CA PHE A 187 4.34 7.64 -0.53
C PHE A 187 4.86 9.07 -0.30
N PRO A 188 5.99 9.26 0.40
CA PRO A 188 6.48 10.58 0.82
C PRO A 188 6.76 11.54 -0.34
N GLU A 189 7.00 11.05 -1.55
CA GLU A 189 7.11 11.85 -2.78
C GLU A 189 5.89 12.77 -3.02
N GLY A 190 4.72 12.39 -2.50
CA GLY A 190 3.50 13.20 -2.59
C GLY A 190 2.95 13.30 -4.01
N GLY A 191 3.23 12.29 -4.84
CA GLY A 191 2.74 12.10 -6.21
C GLY A 191 3.69 11.23 -7.03
N PHE A 192 3.26 10.82 -8.22
CA PHE A 192 4.10 10.04 -9.13
C PHE A 192 5.35 10.82 -9.56
N LEU A 193 6.49 10.13 -9.63
CA LEU A 193 7.79 10.66 -10.07
C LEU A 193 7.68 11.53 -11.32
N ARG A 194 7.03 11.03 -12.39
CA ARG A 194 6.86 11.76 -13.66
C ARG A 194 6.22 13.14 -13.49
N LYS A 195 5.34 13.31 -12.49
CA LYS A 195 4.65 14.58 -12.21
C LYS A 195 5.39 15.46 -11.20
N ARG A 196 6.32 14.91 -10.42
CA ARG A 196 6.96 15.59 -9.28
C ARG A 196 8.43 15.92 -9.52
N ARG A 197 9.12 15.21 -10.42
CA ARG A 197 10.57 15.30 -10.63
C ARG A 197 11.05 16.73 -10.85
N GLU A 198 10.47 17.45 -11.80
CA GLU A 198 10.87 18.82 -12.13
C GLU A 198 10.73 19.75 -10.92
N THR A 199 9.55 19.77 -10.29
CA THR A 199 9.34 20.60 -9.08
C THR A 199 10.22 20.21 -7.90
N SER A 200 10.59 18.93 -7.79
CA SER A 200 11.52 18.44 -6.77
C SER A 200 12.95 18.92 -7.04
N GLN A 201 13.39 18.92 -8.30
CA GLN A 201 14.71 19.39 -8.71
C GLN A 201 14.85 20.91 -8.52
N GLU A 202 13.80 21.68 -8.80
CA GLU A 202 13.77 23.12 -8.47
C GLU A 202 13.91 23.37 -6.97
N PHE A 203 13.20 22.59 -6.14
CA PHE A 203 13.32 22.66 -4.70
C PHE A 203 14.73 22.29 -4.24
N ALA A 204 15.32 21.23 -4.82
CA ALA A 204 16.68 20.81 -4.52
C ALA A 204 17.69 21.94 -4.81
N LYS A 205 17.59 22.56 -6.00
CA LYS A 205 18.43 23.70 -6.41
C LYS A 205 18.35 24.87 -5.43
N LYS A 206 17.14 25.23 -4.99
CA LYS A 206 16.91 26.37 -4.08
C LYS A 206 17.46 26.14 -2.68
N ASN A 207 17.57 24.88 -2.25
CA ASN A 207 17.96 24.51 -0.89
C ASN A 207 19.32 23.80 -0.82
N ASN A 208 20.10 23.79 -1.90
CA ASN A 208 21.39 23.10 -2.00
C ASN A 208 21.30 21.61 -1.62
N LEU A 209 20.26 20.92 -2.08
CA LEU A 209 20.07 19.49 -1.89
C LEU A 209 20.44 18.70 -3.15
N PRO A 210 20.71 17.39 -3.05
CA PRO A 210 21.02 16.54 -4.20
C PRO A 210 19.91 16.51 -5.26
N PHE A 211 20.33 16.42 -6.52
CA PHE A 211 19.42 16.23 -7.66
C PHE A 211 19.17 14.74 -7.87
N LEU A 212 17.94 14.31 -7.60
CA LEU A 212 17.50 12.93 -7.78
C LEU A 212 16.79 12.78 -9.14
N GLN A 213 17.01 11.65 -9.84
CA GLN A 213 16.45 11.34 -11.16
C GLN A 213 15.38 10.25 -11.11
N HIS A 214 15.59 9.24 -10.28
CA HIS A 214 14.76 8.05 -10.16
C HIS A 214 13.75 8.11 -9.01
N VAL A 215 13.94 9.05 -8.08
CA VAL A 215 12.96 9.43 -7.04
C VAL A 215 12.85 10.95 -6.91
N THR A 216 11.93 11.42 -6.05
CA THR A 216 11.84 12.82 -5.65
C THR A 216 12.15 13.02 -4.17
N LEU A 217 12.55 14.24 -3.79
CA LEU A 217 12.77 14.59 -2.40
C LEU A 217 11.45 14.46 -1.61
N PRO A 218 11.46 13.73 -0.50
CA PRO A 218 10.24 13.37 0.22
C PRO A 218 9.67 14.55 1.00
N ARG A 219 8.34 14.59 1.10
CA ARG A 219 7.63 15.46 2.03
C ARG A 219 7.65 14.85 3.43
N THR A 220 7.94 15.67 4.43
CA THR A 220 8.19 15.20 5.80
C THR A 220 6.98 15.26 6.72
N GLY A 221 5.97 16.07 6.39
CA GLY A 221 4.88 16.40 7.33
C GLY A 221 4.09 15.18 7.83
N ALA A 222 3.69 14.27 6.94
CA ALA A 222 2.96 13.07 7.34
C ALA A 222 3.82 12.14 8.21
N THR A 223 5.07 11.90 7.81
CA THR A 223 6.05 11.11 8.56
C THR A 223 6.25 11.67 9.97
N GLN A 224 6.43 12.99 10.11
CA GLN A 224 6.59 13.64 11.41
C GLN A 224 5.35 13.45 12.30
N VAL A 225 4.13 13.59 11.75
CA VAL A 225 2.89 13.37 12.52
C VAL A 225 2.76 11.91 12.96
N ILE A 226 3.02 10.96 12.06
CA ILE A 226 2.95 9.52 12.35
C ILE A 226 3.94 9.17 13.47
N MET A 227 5.20 9.56 13.35
CA MET A 227 6.23 9.30 14.36
C MET A 227 5.84 9.89 15.71
N ARG A 228 5.40 11.16 15.75
CA ARG A 228 5.00 11.82 17.00
C ARG A 228 3.75 11.22 17.66
N THR A 229 2.84 10.64 16.88
CA THR A 229 1.53 10.16 17.36
C THR A 229 1.57 8.68 17.76
N LEU A 230 2.31 7.86 17.01
CA LEU A 230 2.28 6.40 17.12
C LEU A 230 3.45 5.81 17.89
N VAL A 231 4.61 6.49 17.95
CA VAL A 231 5.71 6.05 18.81
C VAL A 231 5.27 6.15 20.28
N ALA A 232 5.48 5.08 21.04
CA ALA A 232 5.15 5.08 22.46
C ALA A 232 5.98 6.16 23.20
N PRO A 233 5.39 6.91 24.15
CA PRO A 233 6.17 7.77 25.02
C PRO A 233 7.23 6.92 25.72
N GLN A 234 8.51 7.29 25.60
CA GLN A 234 9.52 6.71 26.46
C GLN A 234 9.18 7.11 27.90
N GLU A 235 8.91 6.14 28.78
CA GLU A 235 8.85 6.38 30.22
C GLU A 235 10.26 6.81 30.65
N ASN A 236 10.51 8.12 30.65
CA ASN A 236 11.76 8.71 31.12
C ASN A 236 12.00 8.24 32.57
N GLY A 237 13.21 7.73 32.80
CA GLY A 237 13.71 7.08 34.01
C GLY A 237 13.04 7.46 35.34
N THR A 238 12.39 6.48 35.95
CA THR A 238 12.37 6.35 37.41
C THR A 238 13.32 5.22 37.80
N PRO A 239 14.29 5.44 38.69
CA PRO A 239 15.25 4.42 39.07
C PRO A 239 14.55 3.33 39.90
N ALA A 240 14.84 2.08 39.53
CA ALA A 240 14.55 0.82 40.21
C ALA A 240 13.84 0.93 41.58
N GLY A 241 12.54 0.61 41.58
CA GLY A 241 11.77 0.27 42.78
C GLY A 241 10.98 -1.00 42.48
N ARG A 242 11.13 -1.99 43.36
CA ARG A 242 10.66 -3.37 43.23
C ARG A 242 9.15 -3.52 42.99
N ASP A 243 8.85 -4.66 42.37
CA ASP A 243 7.61 -5.43 42.41
C ASP A 243 6.34 -4.79 41.83
N THR A 244 5.96 -5.20 40.62
CA THR A 244 4.70 -5.95 40.41
C THR A 244 4.56 -6.43 38.97
N VAL A 245 4.33 -7.74 38.86
CA VAL A 245 3.87 -8.47 37.69
C VAL A 245 2.53 -7.88 37.24
N MET A 246 2.51 -7.04 36.19
CA MET A 246 1.38 -6.79 35.25
C MET A 246 1.82 -5.80 34.15
N GLN A 247 2.63 -6.24 33.17
CA GLN A 247 3.05 -5.37 32.06
C GLN A 247 2.81 -6.01 30.68
N GLU A 248 1.70 -6.72 30.50
CA GLU A 248 1.43 -7.45 29.24
C GLU A 248 0.46 -6.78 28.26
N ASN A 249 -0.14 -5.62 28.55
CA ASN A 249 -1.20 -5.08 27.68
C ASN A 249 -1.10 -3.60 27.27
N LYS A 250 0.03 -2.92 27.49
CA LYS A 250 0.23 -1.60 26.84
C LYS A 250 0.70 -1.85 25.40
N PRO A 251 0.03 -1.26 24.38
CA PRO A 251 0.52 -1.35 23.01
C PRO A 251 1.93 -0.75 22.95
N LYS A 252 2.88 -1.51 22.39
CA LYS A 252 4.29 -1.07 22.27
C LYS A 252 4.43 0.19 21.40
N GLY A 253 3.39 0.53 20.64
CA GLY A 253 3.39 1.62 19.66
C GLY A 253 4.24 1.26 18.44
N LEU A 254 4.47 2.24 17.58
CA LEU A 254 5.26 2.07 16.37
C LEU A 254 6.67 1.54 16.69
N GLN A 255 7.00 0.35 16.19
CA GLN A 255 8.28 -0.33 16.45
C GLN A 255 9.26 -0.21 15.28
N TRP A 256 8.75 -0.12 14.04
CA TRP A 256 9.57 -0.23 12.85
C TRP A 256 9.26 0.85 11.80
N VAL A 257 10.29 1.24 11.06
CA VAL A 257 10.16 1.95 9.78
C VAL A 257 10.67 1.04 8.67
N ILE A 258 9.80 0.67 7.75
CA ILE A 258 10.11 -0.20 6.60
C ILE A 258 10.29 0.71 5.40
N ASP A 259 11.54 0.88 4.96
CA ASP A 259 11.87 1.61 3.76
C ASP A 259 11.79 0.67 2.55
N THR A 260 10.87 0.95 1.63
CA THR A 260 10.54 0.09 0.48
C THR A 260 10.88 0.78 -0.83
N THR A 261 11.65 0.12 -1.69
CA THR A 261 12.02 0.62 -3.02
C THR A 261 11.43 -0.29 -4.08
N ILE A 262 10.45 0.21 -4.81
CA ILE A 262 9.87 -0.44 -5.98
C ILE A 262 10.68 -0.03 -7.21
N ALA A 263 11.11 -1.01 -7.99
CA ALA A 263 11.82 -0.85 -9.24
C ALA A 263 11.14 -1.66 -10.35
N TYR A 264 10.90 -1.01 -11.49
CA TYR A 264 10.38 -1.67 -12.68
C TYR A 264 11.51 -1.89 -13.69
N PRO A 265 11.57 -3.04 -14.37
CA PRO A 265 12.59 -3.30 -15.39
C PRO A 265 12.66 -2.14 -16.40
N LYS A 266 13.89 -1.72 -16.72
CA LYS A 266 14.19 -0.62 -17.66
C LYS A 266 13.61 0.75 -17.27
N GLY A 267 13.16 0.92 -16.02
CA GLY A 267 12.53 2.16 -15.58
C GLY A 267 11.16 2.40 -16.23
N GLU A 268 10.48 1.35 -16.68
CA GLU A 268 9.17 1.44 -17.34
C GLU A 268 8.02 1.01 -16.42
N PRO A 269 7.51 1.90 -15.56
CA PRO A 269 6.52 1.54 -14.56
C PRO A 269 5.20 1.08 -15.17
N ILE A 270 4.48 0.25 -14.41
CA ILE A 270 3.19 -0.31 -14.80
C ILE A 270 2.08 0.54 -14.20
N ASP A 271 1.12 0.96 -15.02
CA ASP A 271 -0.10 1.59 -14.53
C ASP A 271 -1.19 0.55 -14.25
N ILE A 272 -2.21 0.96 -13.49
CA ILE A 272 -3.35 0.09 -13.15
C ILE A 272 -4.11 -0.40 -14.40
N GLN A 273 -4.09 0.34 -15.51
CA GLN A 273 -4.74 -0.08 -16.75
C GLN A 273 -4.01 -1.27 -17.36
N THR A 274 -2.68 -1.20 -17.44
CA THR A 274 -1.80 -2.30 -17.83
C THR A 274 -2.02 -3.51 -16.93
N TRP A 275 -2.09 -3.30 -15.61
CA TRP A 275 -2.32 -4.33 -14.60
C TRP A 275 -3.62 -5.10 -14.87
N ILE A 276 -4.72 -4.37 -15.10
CA ILE A 276 -6.04 -4.95 -15.37
C ILE A 276 -6.07 -5.62 -16.75
N LEU A 277 -5.75 -4.86 -17.80
CA LEU A 277 -5.94 -5.27 -19.19
C LEU A 277 -4.91 -6.30 -19.65
N GLY A 278 -3.72 -6.34 -19.08
CA GLY A 278 -2.71 -7.34 -19.45
C GLY A 278 -2.16 -7.15 -20.86
N TYR A 279 -2.11 -5.92 -21.39
CA TYR A 279 -1.67 -5.64 -22.77
C TYR A 279 -0.15 -5.50 -22.92
N ARG A 280 0.60 -5.30 -21.83
CA ARG A 280 2.07 -5.35 -21.84
C ARG A 280 2.53 -6.80 -21.65
N PRO A 281 3.71 -7.18 -22.17
CA PRO A 281 4.29 -8.48 -21.90
C PRO A 281 4.44 -8.75 -20.39
N PRO A 282 4.37 -10.01 -19.95
CA PRO A 282 4.72 -10.42 -18.59
C PRO A 282 6.04 -9.79 -18.14
N THR A 283 6.09 -9.33 -16.90
CA THR A 283 7.25 -8.61 -16.37
C THR A 283 7.33 -8.80 -14.86
N VAL A 284 8.53 -8.66 -14.33
CA VAL A 284 8.83 -8.85 -12.92
C VAL A 284 9.08 -7.48 -12.29
N THR A 285 8.26 -7.07 -11.34
CA THR A 285 8.52 -5.88 -10.52
C THR A 285 9.43 -6.27 -9.36
N HIS A 286 10.42 -5.45 -9.04
CA HIS A 286 11.36 -5.72 -7.96
C HIS A 286 11.06 -4.82 -6.77
N VAL A 287 11.01 -5.38 -5.57
CA VAL A 287 10.73 -4.66 -4.33
C VAL A 287 11.85 -4.92 -3.34
N HIS A 288 12.58 -3.88 -2.97
CA HIS A 288 13.66 -3.95 -1.99
C HIS A 288 13.19 -3.38 -0.64
N TYR A 289 13.47 -4.10 0.44
CA TYR A 289 13.11 -3.70 1.81
C TYR A 289 14.35 -3.40 2.65
N ARG A 290 14.25 -2.36 3.48
CA ARG A 290 15.15 -2.11 4.61
C ARG A 290 14.33 -1.82 5.85
N ILE A 291 14.67 -2.47 6.96
CA ILE A 291 13.92 -2.37 8.21
C ILE A 291 14.77 -1.61 9.23
N PHE A 292 14.20 -0.54 9.76
CA PHE A 292 14.83 0.29 10.79
C PHE A 292 14.02 0.18 12.09
N PRO A 293 14.65 -0.19 13.23
CA PRO A 293 14.03 0.01 14.54
C PRO A 293 13.70 1.48 14.74
N VAL A 294 12.51 1.80 15.23
CA VAL A 294 12.08 3.19 15.50
C VAL A 294 13.02 3.91 16.46
N LYS A 295 13.63 3.20 17.40
CA LYS A 295 14.64 3.75 18.32
C LYS A 295 15.88 4.33 17.62
N ASP A 296 16.17 3.88 16.40
CA ASP A 296 17.31 4.34 15.59
C ASP A 296 16.89 5.44 14.60
N VAL A 297 15.61 5.83 14.60
CA VAL A 297 15.06 6.90 13.77
C VAL A 297 14.99 8.19 14.60
N PRO A 298 15.55 9.32 14.13
CA PRO A 298 15.54 10.57 14.89
C PRO A 298 14.11 11.06 15.20
N ALA A 299 13.88 11.50 16.43
CA ALA A 299 12.61 12.09 16.86
C ALA A 299 12.50 13.59 16.54
N GLU A 300 13.63 14.30 16.56
CA GLU A 300 13.67 15.74 16.29
C GLU A 300 13.34 16.06 14.83
N PRO A 301 12.50 17.07 14.52
CA PRO A 301 11.95 17.29 13.18
C PRO A 301 12.98 17.51 12.08
N GLU A 302 14.01 18.28 12.36
CA GLU A 302 15.09 18.62 11.43
C GLU A 302 15.97 17.38 11.17
N ALA A 303 16.33 16.66 12.23
CA ALA A 303 17.09 15.42 12.13
C ALA A 303 16.31 14.32 11.39
N LEU A 304 15.01 14.20 11.65
CA LEU A 304 14.11 13.28 10.95
C LEU A 304 13.98 13.66 9.47
N THR A 305 13.95 14.95 9.16
CA THR A 305 13.93 15.44 7.77
C THR A 305 15.19 15.03 7.04
N HIS A 306 16.36 15.24 7.65
CA HIS A 306 17.64 14.84 7.08
C HIS A 306 17.73 13.31 6.91
N TRP A 307 17.30 12.55 7.92
CA TRP A 307 17.23 11.09 7.86
C TRP A 307 16.33 10.61 6.71
N LEU A 308 15.17 11.26 6.51
CA LEU A 308 14.25 10.91 5.43
C LEU A 308 14.85 11.26 4.05
N TYR A 309 15.55 12.39 3.92
CA TYR A 309 16.29 12.70 2.69
C TYR A 309 17.36 11.66 2.40
N GLN A 310 18.11 11.22 3.41
CA GLN A 310 19.11 10.18 3.26
C GLN A 310 18.51 8.86 2.76
N ARG A 311 17.32 8.47 3.24
CA ARG A 311 16.61 7.30 2.70
C ARG A 311 16.34 7.44 1.20
N PHE A 312 15.89 8.59 0.74
CA PHE A 312 15.60 8.80 -0.68
C PHE A 312 16.84 8.95 -1.56
N ILE A 313 17.95 9.46 -1.01
CA ILE A 313 19.26 9.41 -1.68
C ILE A 313 19.70 7.94 -1.85
N GLU A 314 19.57 7.13 -0.79
CA GLU A 314 19.86 5.69 -0.90
C GLU A 314 18.94 4.98 -1.91
N LYS A 315 17.66 5.36 -2.01
CA LYS A 315 16.77 4.85 -3.06
C LYS A 315 17.24 5.22 -4.46
N GLU A 316 17.74 6.44 -4.65
CA GLU A 316 18.31 6.88 -5.92
C GLU A 316 19.48 5.97 -6.33
N ASP A 317 20.40 5.69 -5.40
CA ASP A 317 21.56 4.83 -5.65
C ASP A 317 21.13 3.37 -5.95
N LEU A 318 20.17 2.85 -5.16
CA LEU A 318 19.60 1.52 -5.37
C LEU A 318 18.95 1.37 -6.75
N LEU A 319 18.17 2.38 -7.17
CA LEU A 319 17.50 2.38 -8.48
C LEU A 319 18.50 2.57 -9.62
N THR A 320 19.50 3.43 -9.46
CA THR A 320 20.58 3.62 -10.44
C THR A 320 21.28 2.29 -10.70
N HIS A 321 21.74 1.63 -9.63
CA HIS A 321 22.37 0.31 -9.73
C HIS A 321 21.45 -0.74 -10.35
N PHE A 322 20.17 -0.75 -9.98
CA PHE A 322 19.20 -1.69 -10.53
C PHE A 322 18.97 -1.47 -12.03
N TYR A 323 18.89 -0.23 -12.50
CA TYR A 323 18.68 0.06 -13.92
C TYR A 323 19.92 -0.21 -14.77
N GLU A 324 21.11 -0.14 -14.18
CA GLU A 324 22.37 -0.50 -14.85
C GLU A 324 22.61 -2.02 -14.90
N THR A 325 22.26 -2.75 -13.84
CA THR A 325 22.68 -4.15 -13.65
C THR A 325 21.54 -5.17 -13.74
N GLY A 326 20.29 -4.73 -13.56
CA GLY A 326 19.11 -5.60 -13.47
C GLY A 326 18.89 -6.25 -12.09
N ALA A 327 19.70 -5.92 -11.07
CA ALA A 327 19.57 -6.43 -9.71
C ALA A 327 19.86 -5.33 -8.67
N PHE A 328 19.38 -5.50 -7.44
CA PHE A 328 19.80 -4.63 -6.34
C PHE A 328 21.21 -5.00 -5.86
N PRO A 329 21.98 -4.05 -5.28
CA PRO A 329 23.34 -4.33 -4.85
C PRO A 329 23.36 -5.35 -3.69
N PRO A 330 24.39 -6.22 -3.61
CA PRO A 330 24.54 -7.14 -2.49
C PRO A 330 24.81 -6.42 -1.18
N LEU A 331 24.44 -7.04 -0.06
CA LEU A 331 24.86 -6.57 1.26
C LEU A 331 26.39 -6.67 1.39
N GLN A 332 26.96 -5.82 2.24
CA GLN A 332 28.41 -5.78 2.46
C GLN A 332 28.91 -7.16 2.92
N GLY A 333 29.85 -7.73 2.16
CA GLY A 333 30.39 -9.08 2.40
C GLY A 333 29.70 -10.21 1.64
N GLN A 334 28.65 -9.93 0.86
CA GLN A 334 28.02 -10.91 -0.03
C GLN A 334 28.48 -10.74 -1.48
N ALA A 335 28.73 -11.85 -2.18
CA ALA A 335 29.11 -11.84 -3.59
C ALA A 335 27.92 -11.60 -4.53
N LYS A 336 26.69 -11.92 -4.08
CA LYS A 336 25.44 -11.74 -4.84
C LYS A 336 24.32 -11.30 -3.92
N ALA A 337 23.45 -10.43 -4.42
CA ALA A 337 22.24 -10.04 -3.72
C ALA A 337 21.28 -11.24 -3.68
N ILE A 338 20.70 -11.47 -2.51
CA ILE A 338 19.70 -12.52 -2.30
C ILE A 338 18.33 -11.94 -2.65
N SER A 339 17.59 -12.68 -3.46
CA SER A 339 16.23 -12.34 -3.84
C SER A 339 15.28 -13.50 -3.60
N ARG A 340 14.00 -13.18 -3.41
CA ARG A 340 12.93 -14.15 -3.21
C ARG A 340 11.79 -13.86 -4.17
N GLU A 341 11.42 -14.85 -4.96
CA GLU A 341 10.18 -14.76 -5.73
C GLU A 341 8.98 -14.78 -4.78
N MET A 342 8.12 -13.78 -4.89
CA MET A 342 6.85 -13.79 -4.18
C MET A 342 5.86 -14.69 -4.92
N THR A 343 5.12 -15.49 -4.17
CA THR A 343 4.17 -16.46 -4.73
C THR A 343 2.76 -16.20 -4.21
N LEU A 344 1.78 -16.37 -5.09
CA LEU A 344 0.37 -16.44 -4.73
C LEU A 344 -0.18 -17.84 -5.03
N SER A 345 -0.96 -18.38 -4.10
CA SER A 345 -1.64 -19.65 -4.30
C SER A 345 -2.78 -19.48 -5.30
N ASN A 346 -2.65 -20.10 -6.48
CA ASN A 346 -3.71 -20.11 -7.49
C ASN A 346 -5.02 -20.70 -6.95
N LEU A 347 -4.93 -21.77 -6.14
CA LEU A 347 -6.10 -22.38 -5.51
C LEU A 347 -6.80 -21.40 -4.57
N TRP A 348 -6.03 -20.65 -3.78
CA TRP A 348 -6.57 -19.63 -2.89
C TRP A 348 -7.23 -18.47 -3.65
N LEU A 349 -6.60 -17.99 -4.72
CA LEU A 349 -7.17 -16.94 -5.57
C LEU A 349 -8.48 -17.41 -6.21
N VAL A 350 -8.54 -18.64 -6.72
CA VAL A 350 -9.79 -19.21 -7.26
C VAL A 350 -10.85 -19.30 -6.17
N ALA A 351 -10.50 -19.78 -4.96
CA ALA A 351 -11.44 -19.89 -3.85
C ALA A 351 -12.05 -18.53 -3.46
N ILE A 352 -11.22 -17.49 -3.30
CA ILE A 352 -11.69 -16.13 -3.00
C ILE A 352 -12.62 -15.61 -4.11
N GLN A 353 -12.24 -15.83 -5.38
CA GLN A 353 -13.05 -15.37 -6.51
C GLN A 353 -14.41 -16.08 -6.52
N SER A 354 -14.43 -17.40 -6.34
CA SER A 354 -15.67 -18.17 -6.22
C SER A 354 -16.55 -17.68 -5.07
N LEU A 355 -15.96 -17.42 -3.89
CA LEU A 355 -16.70 -16.86 -2.76
C LEU A 355 -17.31 -15.48 -3.07
N ALA A 356 -16.59 -14.62 -3.82
CA ALA A 356 -17.11 -13.32 -4.24
C ALA A 356 -18.35 -13.45 -5.13
N PHE A 357 -18.30 -14.32 -6.13
CA PHE A 357 -19.42 -14.55 -7.05
C PHE A 357 -20.61 -15.22 -6.37
N LEU A 358 -20.37 -16.23 -5.52
CA LEU A 358 -21.41 -16.87 -4.71
C LEU A 358 -22.07 -15.87 -3.76
N SER A 359 -21.27 -15.04 -3.10
CA SER A 359 -21.76 -13.97 -2.23
C SER A 359 -22.62 -12.95 -3.00
N GLY A 360 -22.16 -12.52 -4.17
CA GLY A 360 -22.94 -11.60 -5.02
C GLY A 360 -24.28 -12.19 -5.44
N GLY A 361 -24.30 -13.47 -5.83
CA GLY A 361 -25.52 -14.20 -6.16
C GLY A 361 -26.48 -14.32 -4.97
N MET A 362 -25.95 -14.68 -3.80
CA MET A 362 -26.72 -14.74 -2.55
C MET A 362 -27.37 -13.39 -2.22
N TRP A 363 -26.59 -12.30 -2.22
CA TRP A 363 -27.13 -10.96 -1.93
C TRP A 363 -28.17 -10.51 -2.96
N TYR A 364 -27.95 -10.81 -4.24
CA TYR A 364 -28.95 -10.54 -5.29
C TYR A 364 -30.27 -11.26 -5.00
N CYS A 365 -30.24 -12.55 -4.66
CA CYS A 365 -31.44 -13.32 -4.31
C CYS A 365 -32.16 -12.75 -3.09
N ILE A 366 -31.41 -12.39 -2.04
CA ILE A 366 -31.96 -11.79 -0.81
C ILE A 366 -32.64 -10.44 -1.13
N LEU A 367 -31.95 -9.55 -1.83
CA LEU A 367 -32.49 -8.22 -2.17
C LEU A 367 -33.70 -8.31 -3.10
N ARG A 368 -33.67 -9.24 -4.06
CA ARG A 368 -34.80 -9.51 -4.95
C ARG A 368 -36.02 -10.02 -4.18
N TYR A 369 -35.81 -10.93 -3.22
CA TYR A 369 -36.89 -11.42 -2.36
C TYR A 369 -37.54 -10.27 -1.57
N PHE A 370 -36.73 -9.43 -0.91
CA PHE A 370 -37.25 -8.26 -0.19
C PHE A 370 -37.98 -7.28 -1.10
N TYR A 371 -37.48 -7.05 -2.32
CA TYR A 371 -38.14 -6.18 -3.29
C TYR A 371 -39.55 -6.69 -3.61
N HIS A 372 -39.70 -7.98 -3.93
CA HIS A 372 -41.02 -8.59 -4.21
C HIS A 372 -41.96 -8.67 -3.00
N CYS A 373 -41.43 -8.63 -1.77
CA CYS A 373 -42.26 -8.59 -0.57
C CYS A 373 -42.76 -7.17 -0.24
N LEU A 374 -42.05 -6.13 -0.69
CA LEU A 374 -42.33 -4.73 -0.34
C LEU A 374 -43.02 -3.94 -1.44
N PHE A 375 -42.86 -4.34 -2.71
CA PHE A 375 -43.44 -3.73 -3.90
C PHE A 375 -44.03 -4.81 -4.79
#